data_AF-A0A9P3V5E5-F1
#
_entry.id   AF-A0A9P3V5E5-F1
#
_cell.length_a   1.000
_cell.length_b   1.000
_cell.length_c   1.000
_cell.angle_alpha   90.00
_cell.angle_beta   90.00
_cell.angle_gamma   90.00
#
_symmetry.space_group_name_H-M   'P 1'
#
loop_
_entity.id
_entity.type
_entity.pdbx_description
1 polymer ?
#
loop_
_entity_poly.entity_id
_entity_poly.type
_entity_poly.pdbx_seq_one_letter_code
_entity_poly.pdbx_strand_id
1 'polypeptide(L)'
;MELKHEVENNFANIIQEYRFNLIKVNEDEIMLLHPNYALTIWKSREGIDIYYLFPHSLEKVKITNFLFSNYEKDLLANITPANNLTDQISNSLLIHARGLSKYFPELLSGQNDWVKKFKENKFYNEPRAINKDEYSAYQTIIKNINGKKIEGFQNEI
;
A
#
# COMPACT_ATOMS: atom_id res chain seq x y z
N MET A 1 -18.12 0.64 9.03
CA MET A 1 -17.16 -0.01 8.11
C MET A 1 -15.80 0.04 8.78
N GLU A 2 -15.17 -1.12 8.99
CA GLU A 2 -13.79 -1.18 9.47
C GLU A 2 -12.85 -1.21 8.26
N LEU A 3 -12.04 -0.16 8.08
CA LEU A 3 -11.19 0.00 6.89
C LEU A 3 -10.25 -1.21 6.70
N LYS A 4 -9.71 -1.76 7.81
CA LYS A 4 -8.84 -2.93 7.76
C LYS A 4 -9.51 -4.11 7.07
N HIS A 5 -10.76 -4.41 7.43
CA HIS A 5 -11.49 -5.55 6.88
C HIS A 5 -11.77 -5.36 5.38
N GLU A 6 -12.12 -4.15 4.94
CA GLU A 6 -12.30 -3.84 3.52
C GLU A 6 -11.01 -3.99 2.72
N VAL A 7 -9.89 -3.51 3.26
CA VAL A 7 -8.57 -3.68 2.63
C VAL A 7 -8.21 -5.17 2.56
N GLU A 8 -8.39 -5.91 3.66
CA GLU A 8 -8.10 -7.35 3.74
C GLU A 8 -8.86 -8.14 2.66
N ASN A 9 -10.16 -7.86 2.49
CA ASN A 9 -10.99 -8.53 1.50
C ASN A 9 -10.60 -8.17 0.06
N ASN A 10 -10.45 -6.88 -0.25
CA ASN A 10 -10.18 -6.43 -1.62
C ASN A 10 -8.75 -6.74 -2.07
N PHE A 11 -7.78 -6.72 -1.14
CA PHE A 11 -6.36 -6.95 -1.43
C PHE A 11 -5.91 -8.37 -1.07
N ALA A 12 -6.81 -9.30 -0.73
CA ALA A 12 -6.47 -10.66 -0.29
C ALA A 12 -5.45 -11.36 -1.20
N ASN A 13 -5.67 -11.32 -2.52
CA ASN A 13 -4.75 -11.93 -3.50
C ASN A 13 -3.37 -11.25 -3.49
N ILE A 14 -3.33 -9.91 -3.47
CA ILE A 14 -2.07 -9.15 -3.41
C ILE A 14 -1.32 -9.48 -2.11
N ILE A 15 -2.03 -9.48 -0.98
CA ILE A 15 -1.47 -9.77 0.34
C ILE A 15 -0.82 -11.15 0.34
N GLN A 16 -1.53 -12.16 -0.17
CA GLN A 16 -1.05 -13.53 -0.22
C GLN A 16 0.11 -13.71 -1.20
N GLU A 17 -0.04 -13.23 -2.44
CA GLU A 17 0.93 -13.42 -3.53
C GLU A 17 2.27 -12.74 -3.22
N TYR A 18 2.22 -11.49 -2.74
CA TYR A 18 3.40 -10.67 -2.46
C TYR A 18 3.80 -10.69 -0.98
N ARG A 19 3.15 -11.53 -0.17
CA ARG A 19 3.45 -11.79 1.25
C ARG A 19 3.50 -10.52 2.11
N PHE A 20 2.56 -9.61 1.89
CA PHE A 20 2.45 -8.41 2.71
C PHE A 20 1.93 -8.75 4.11
N ASN A 21 2.46 -8.04 5.12
CA ASN A 21 1.84 -7.98 6.44
C ASN A 21 0.82 -6.83 6.45
N LEU A 22 -0.45 -7.14 6.73
CA LEU A 22 -1.51 -6.14 6.86
C LEU A 22 -1.50 -5.55 8.28
N ILE A 23 -1.26 -4.24 8.40
CA ILE A 23 -1.13 -3.55 9.68
C ILE A 23 -2.11 -2.38 9.73
N LYS A 24 -2.86 -2.27 10.82
CA LYS A 24 -3.62 -1.05 11.12
C LYS A 24 -2.67 0.00 11.71
N VAL A 25 -2.46 1.10 11.00
CA VAL A 25 -1.65 2.23 11.49
C VAL A 25 -2.50 3.09 12.43
N ASN A 26 -3.71 3.45 11.98
CA ASN A 26 -4.74 4.11 12.77
C ASN A 26 -6.13 3.77 12.19
N GLU A 27 -7.20 4.47 12.59
CA GLU A 27 -8.57 4.21 12.11
C GLU A 27 -8.77 4.46 10.61
N ASP A 28 -7.96 5.34 10.03
CA ASP A 28 -8.07 5.78 8.64
C ASP A 28 -6.87 5.36 7.79
N GLU A 29 -5.92 4.60 8.33
CA GLU A 29 -4.71 4.20 7.60
C GLU A 29 -4.36 2.74 7.83
N ILE A 30 -4.22 2.02 6.72
CA ILE A 30 -3.79 0.62 6.68
C ILE A 30 -2.48 0.53 5.90
N MET A 31 -1.53 -0.22 6.41
CA MET A 31 -0.24 -0.47 5.79
C MET A 31 -0.12 -1.93 5.34
N LEU A 32 0.22 -2.12 4.07
CA LEU A 32 0.68 -3.37 3.50
C LEU A 32 2.21 -3.35 3.55
N LEU A 33 2.78 -4.00 4.57
CA LEU A 33 4.22 -3.96 4.83
C LEU A 33 4.94 -5.16 4.21
N HIS A 34 5.92 -4.86 3.37
CA HIS A 34 6.94 -5.79 2.89
C HIS A 34 8.29 -5.43 3.54
N PRO A 35 9.28 -6.34 3.68
CA PRO A 35 10.55 -6.01 4.32
C PRO A 35 11.30 -4.80 3.74
N ASN A 36 11.14 -4.53 2.44
CA ASN A 36 11.90 -3.49 1.74
C ASN A 36 11.10 -2.23 1.40
N TYR A 37 9.78 -2.28 1.51
CA TYR A 37 8.88 -1.18 1.14
C TYR A 37 7.50 -1.39 1.77
N ALA A 38 6.63 -0.37 1.72
CA ALA A 38 5.24 -0.56 2.11
C ALA A 38 4.31 0.20 1.18
N LEU A 39 3.05 -0.24 1.12
CA LEU A 39 1.95 0.55 0.58
C LEU A 39 1.08 1.00 1.74
N THR A 40 0.77 2.28 1.85
CA THR A 40 -0.25 2.74 2.80
C THR A 40 -1.49 3.19 2.06
N ILE A 41 -2.63 2.74 2.57
CA ILE A 41 -3.97 3.08 2.09
C ILE A 41 -4.59 3.96 3.16
N TRP A 42 -4.76 5.24 2.83
CA TRP A 42 -5.34 6.24 3.70
C TRP A 42 -6.75 6.59 3.25
N LYS A 43 -7.72 6.53 4.16
CA LYS A 43 -9.11 6.85 3.93
C LYS A 43 -9.37 8.31 4.29
N SER A 44 -10.01 9.03 3.39
CA SER A 44 -10.46 10.41 3.60
C SER A 44 -11.95 10.55 3.31
N ARG A 45 -12.47 11.78 3.41
CA ARG A 45 -13.85 12.08 3.01
C ARG A 45 -14.04 12.05 1.49
N GLU A 46 -12.95 12.10 0.72
CA GLU A 46 -12.94 12.15 -0.74
C GLU A 46 -12.69 10.78 -1.37
N GLY A 47 -12.44 9.74 -0.56
CA GLY A 47 -12.15 8.39 -1.02
C GLY A 47 -10.92 7.82 -0.33
N ILE A 48 -10.03 7.21 -1.11
CA ILE A 48 -8.77 6.66 -0.62
C ILE A 48 -7.57 7.28 -1.33
N ASP A 49 -6.47 7.36 -0.60
CA ASP A 49 -5.16 7.64 -1.14
C ASP A 49 -4.23 6.45 -0.94
N ILE A 50 -3.38 6.20 -1.92
CA ILE A 50 -2.35 5.18 -1.86
C ILE A 50 -0.99 5.88 -1.87
N TYR A 51 -0.16 5.53 -0.89
CA TYR A 51 1.22 5.97 -0.80
C TYR A 51 2.16 4.77 -0.96
N TYR A 52 3.30 5.01 -1.59
CA TYR A 52 4.44 4.10 -1.55
C TYR A 52 5.45 4.60 -0.53
N LEU A 53 5.83 3.72 0.39
CA LEU A 53 6.79 3.96 1.46
C LEU A 53 8.16 3.41 1.07
N PHE A 54 9.20 4.20 1.27
CA PHE A 54 10.60 3.79 1.22
C PHE A 54 11.15 3.74 2.65
N PRO A 55 11.10 2.59 3.36
CA PRO A 55 11.47 2.48 4.77
C PRO A 55 12.91 2.88 5.06
N HIS A 56 13.82 2.66 4.11
CA HIS A 56 15.23 3.02 4.27
C HIS A 56 15.46 4.54 4.34
N SER A 57 14.72 5.33 3.55
CA SER A 57 14.79 6.80 3.61
C SER A 57 13.75 7.41 4.56
N LEU A 58 12.83 6.61 5.10
CA LEU A 58 11.70 7.05 5.92
C LEU A 58 10.84 8.11 5.19
N GLU A 59 10.66 7.90 3.89
CA GLU A 59 9.88 8.78 3.01
C GLU A 59 8.71 8.03 2.37
N LYS A 60 7.69 8.80 1.99
CA LYS A 60 6.57 8.33 1.18
C LYS A 60 6.23 9.27 0.05
N VAL A 61 5.70 8.70 -1.02
CA VAL A 61 5.15 9.43 -2.17
C VAL A 61 3.70 9.03 -2.38
N LYS A 62 2.83 10.00 -2.71
CA LYS A 62 1.43 9.71 -3.06
C LYS A 62 1.39 9.20 -4.49
N ILE A 63 0.87 8.00 -4.72
CA ILE A 63 0.84 7.38 -6.05
C ILE A 63 -0.57 7.16 -6.60
N THR A 64 -1.63 7.50 -5.84
CA THR A 64 -3.04 7.27 -6.23
C THR A 64 -3.35 7.65 -7.67
N ASN A 65 -3.05 8.90 -8.05
CA ASN A 65 -3.38 9.45 -9.36
C ASN A 65 -2.48 8.89 -10.46
N PHE A 66 -1.22 8.59 -10.15
CA PHE A 66 -0.32 7.92 -11.07
C PHE A 66 -0.85 6.53 -11.41
N LEU A 67 -1.20 5.73 -10.40
CA LEU A 67 -1.81 4.41 -10.58
C LEU A 67 -3.08 4.51 -11.44
N PHE A 68 -4.03 5.33 -11.01
CA PHE A 68 -5.32 5.47 -11.68
C PHE A 68 -5.19 5.94 -13.14
N SER A 69 -4.18 6.76 -13.46
CA SER A 69 -3.96 7.23 -14.84
C SER A 69 -3.49 6.14 -15.82
N ASN A 70 -3.02 5.00 -15.32
CA ASN A 70 -2.60 3.84 -16.12
C ASN A 70 -3.68 2.77 -16.23
N TYR A 71 -4.82 2.95 -15.53
CA TYR A 71 -5.90 1.97 -15.49
C TYR A 71 -6.78 2.08 -16.74
N GLU A 72 -7.00 0.95 -17.41
CA GLU A 72 -7.98 0.90 -18.50
C GLU A 72 -9.41 0.75 -17.97
N LYS A 73 -10.38 1.09 -18.83
CA LYS A 73 -11.82 1.10 -18.49
C LYS A 73 -12.37 -0.28 -18.12
N ASP A 74 -11.71 -1.36 -18.53
CA ASP A 74 -12.13 -2.72 -18.23
C ASP A 74 -12.14 -3.02 -16.72
N LEU A 75 -11.30 -2.32 -15.94
CA LEU A 75 -11.28 -2.42 -14.48
C LEU A 75 -12.59 -1.95 -13.82
N LEU A 76 -13.36 -1.10 -14.51
CA LEU A 76 -14.65 -0.60 -14.06
C LEU A 76 -15.79 -1.59 -14.34
N ALA A 77 -15.52 -2.69 -15.05
CA ALA A 77 -16.52 -3.72 -15.28
C ALA A 77 -16.97 -4.34 -13.94
N ASN A 78 -18.28 -4.53 -13.81
CA ASN A 78 -18.92 -5.11 -12.61
C ASN A 78 -18.68 -4.31 -11.32
N ILE A 79 -18.37 -3.02 -11.41
CA ILE A 79 -18.40 -2.12 -10.25
C ILE A 79 -19.85 -1.72 -9.99
N THR A 80 -20.36 -2.03 -8.80
CA THR A 80 -21.72 -1.68 -8.38
C THR A 80 -21.83 -0.16 -8.23
N PRO A 81 -22.93 0.48 -8.65
CA PRO A 81 -23.14 1.91 -8.40
C PRO A 81 -23.03 2.21 -6.90
N ALA A 82 -22.26 3.23 -6.54
CA ALA A 82 -22.06 3.63 -5.16
C ALA A 82 -23.14 4.62 -4.71
N ASN A 83 -23.88 4.30 -3.66
CA ASN A 83 -24.97 5.15 -3.15
C ASN A 83 -24.56 5.93 -1.89
N ASN A 84 -23.40 5.62 -1.32
CA ASN A 84 -22.88 6.25 -0.12
C ASN A 84 -21.32 6.18 -0.10
N LEU A 85 -20.69 6.83 0.89
CA LEU A 85 -19.24 6.88 1.02
C LEU A 85 -18.59 5.49 1.25
N THR A 86 -19.27 4.59 1.96
CA THR A 86 -18.79 3.21 2.18
C THR A 86 -18.67 2.47 0.85
N ASP A 87 -19.71 2.54 0.01
CA ASP A 87 -19.69 1.92 -1.32
C ASP A 87 -18.60 2.55 -2.21
N GLN A 88 -18.42 3.88 -2.14
CA GLN A 88 -17.38 4.59 -2.89
C GLN A 88 -15.97 4.11 -2.49
N ILE A 89 -15.73 3.94 -1.19
CA ILE A 89 -14.44 3.45 -0.68
C ILE A 89 -14.22 2.00 -1.10
N SER A 90 -15.21 1.12 -0.93
CA SER A 90 -15.09 -0.30 -1.31
C SER A 90 -14.84 -0.45 -2.82
N ASN A 91 -15.56 0.31 -3.65
CA ASN A 91 -15.32 0.35 -5.10
C ASN A 91 -13.91 0.86 -5.45
N SER A 92 -13.44 1.92 -4.77
CA SER A 92 -12.10 2.45 -5.01
C SER A 92 -11.02 1.44 -4.63
N LEU A 93 -11.16 0.76 -3.48
CA LEU A 93 -10.28 -0.33 -3.06
C LEU A 93 -10.24 -1.46 -4.10
N LEU A 94 -11.41 -1.89 -4.60
CA LEU A 94 -11.50 -2.95 -5.61
C LEU A 94 -10.82 -2.54 -6.92
N ILE A 95 -11.07 -1.32 -7.41
CA ILE A 95 -10.46 -0.79 -8.63
C ILE A 95 -8.94 -0.75 -8.47
N HIS A 96 -8.46 -0.23 -7.34
CA HIS A 96 -7.02 -0.16 -7.08
C HIS A 96 -6.38 -1.53 -6.91
N ALA A 97 -7.01 -2.49 -6.24
CA ALA A 97 -6.51 -3.85 -6.11
C ALA A 97 -6.37 -4.54 -7.48
N ARG A 98 -7.41 -4.44 -8.33
CA ARG A 98 -7.37 -5.00 -9.69
C ARG A 98 -6.30 -4.31 -10.55
N GLY A 99 -6.24 -2.97 -10.49
CA GLY A 99 -5.30 -2.20 -11.28
C GLY A 99 -3.84 -2.36 -10.87
N LEU A 100 -3.55 -2.44 -9.57
CA LEU A 100 -2.22 -2.77 -9.06
C LEU A 100 -1.80 -4.17 -9.55
N SER A 101 -2.67 -5.16 -9.41
CA SER A 101 -2.37 -6.54 -9.82
C SER A 101 -2.09 -6.66 -11.33
N LYS A 102 -2.86 -5.95 -12.16
CA LYS A 102 -2.76 -6.04 -13.62
C LYS A 102 -1.63 -5.19 -14.21
N TYR A 103 -1.47 -3.96 -13.72
CA TYR A 103 -0.60 -2.96 -14.36
C TYR A 103 0.68 -2.66 -13.62
N PHE A 104 0.78 -3.05 -12.34
CA PHE A 104 1.93 -2.73 -11.49
C PHE A 104 2.50 -3.93 -10.70
N PRO A 105 2.65 -5.13 -11.30
CA PRO A 105 3.28 -6.26 -10.61
C PRO A 105 4.73 -5.95 -10.19
N GLU A 106 5.44 -5.09 -10.92
CA GLU A 106 6.79 -4.66 -10.58
C GLU A 106 6.80 -3.87 -9.26
N LEU A 107 5.81 -2.99 -9.04
CA LEU A 107 5.66 -2.22 -7.81
C LEU A 107 5.30 -3.14 -6.64
N LEU A 108 4.40 -4.10 -6.85
CA LEU A 108 4.03 -5.12 -5.86
C LEU A 108 5.18 -6.10 -5.57
N SER A 109 6.16 -6.22 -6.45
CA SER A 109 7.38 -7.00 -6.17
C SER A 109 8.50 -6.18 -5.50
N GLY A 110 8.29 -4.88 -5.28
CA GLY A 110 9.28 -3.96 -4.69
C GLY A 110 10.36 -3.50 -5.66
N GLN A 111 10.17 -3.67 -6.96
CA GLN A 111 11.05 -3.10 -7.99
C GLN A 111 10.82 -1.59 -8.10
N ASN A 112 11.86 -0.86 -8.49
CA ASN A 112 11.84 0.60 -8.54
C ASN A 112 11.74 1.17 -9.97
N ASP A 113 11.57 0.34 -11.00
CA ASP A 113 11.53 0.78 -12.41
C ASP A 113 10.37 1.76 -12.69
N TRP A 114 9.26 1.59 -11.97
CA TRP A 114 8.12 2.50 -12.02
C TRP A 114 8.46 3.90 -11.50
N VAL A 115 9.45 4.06 -10.62
CA VAL A 115 9.81 5.34 -9.98
C VAL A 115 10.27 6.36 -11.02
N LYS A 116 11.03 5.93 -12.03
CA LYS A 116 11.45 6.82 -13.12
C LYS A 116 10.24 7.35 -13.89
N LYS A 117 9.33 6.45 -14.28
CA LYS A 117 8.07 6.80 -14.96
C LYS A 117 7.21 7.73 -14.12
N PHE A 118 7.17 7.51 -12.80
CA PHE A 118 6.43 8.36 -11.87
C PHE A 118 7.02 9.77 -11.78
N LYS A 119 8.35 9.91 -11.71
CA LYS A 119 9.04 11.21 -11.67
C LYS A 119 8.83 12.06 -12.94
N GLU A 120 8.67 11.41 -14.09
CA GLU A 120 8.42 12.07 -15.37
C GLU A 120 6.91 12.36 -15.61
N ASN A 121 6.03 11.86 -14.74
CA ASN A 121 4.59 11.98 -14.89
C ASN A 121 4.05 13.28 -14.28
N LYS A 122 2.98 13.83 -14.87
CA LYS A 122 2.27 15.03 -14.37
C LYS A 122 1.71 14.91 -12.95
N PHE A 123 1.54 13.69 -12.43
CA PHE A 123 1.06 13.41 -11.07
C PHE A 123 2.19 13.24 -10.04
N TYR A 124 3.44 13.47 -10.46
CA TYR A 124 4.57 13.47 -9.55
C TYR A 124 4.36 14.46 -8.40
N ASN A 125 4.77 14.02 -7.21
CA ASN A 125 4.86 14.84 -6.01
C ASN A 125 6.16 14.50 -5.30
N GLU A 126 6.74 15.52 -4.68
CA GLU A 126 7.94 15.34 -3.88
C GLU A 126 7.68 14.37 -2.73
N PRO A 127 8.63 13.45 -2.44
CA PRO A 127 8.56 12.61 -1.26
C PRO A 127 8.41 13.45 0.01
N ARG A 128 7.65 12.93 0.97
CA ARG A 128 7.49 13.51 2.30
C ARG A 128 7.91 12.51 3.36
N ALA A 129 8.42 13.00 4.48
CA ALA A 129 8.73 12.17 5.63
C ALA A 129 7.48 11.43 6.13
N ILE A 130 7.67 10.20 6.62
CA ILE A 130 6.62 9.44 7.29
C ILE A 130 6.26 10.07 8.64
N ASN A 131 5.04 9.86 9.09
CA ASN A 131 4.56 10.34 10.38
C ASN A 131 4.94 9.37 11.53
N LYS A 132 4.64 9.78 12.76
CA LYS A 132 4.97 9.00 13.96
C LYS A 132 4.24 7.66 14.03
N ASP A 133 3.00 7.60 13.55
CA ASP A 133 2.18 6.39 13.60
C ASP A 133 2.69 5.35 12.60
N GLU A 134 3.01 5.78 11.38
CA GLU A 134 3.63 4.95 10.34
C GLU A 134 4.97 4.40 10.80
N TYR A 135 5.82 5.26 11.38
CA TYR A 135 7.10 4.82 11.93
C TYR A 135 6.92 3.80 13.06
N SER A 136 5.97 4.02 13.96
CA SER A 136 5.68 3.11 15.07
C SER A 136 5.16 1.75 14.57
N ALA A 137 4.28 1.74 13.57
CA ALA A 137 3.79 0.54 12.93
C ALA A 137 4.92 -0.27 12.28
N TYR A 138 5.80 0.41 11.53
CA TYR A 138 6.98 -0.19 10.91
C TYR A 138 7.93 -0.80 11.96
N GLN A 139 8.30 -0.04 12.98
CA GLN A 139 9.22 -0.48 14.03
C GLN A 139 8.69 -1.67 14.82
N THR A 140 7.38 -1.72 15.08
CA THR A 140 6.75 -2.83 15.80
C THR A 140 6.95 -4.15 15.07
N ILE A 141 6.78 -4.16 13.74
CA ILE A 141 6.94 -5.37 12.94
C ILE A 141 8.41 -5.75 12.74
N ILE A 142 9.30 -4.79 12.47
CA ILE A 142 10.73 -5.09 12.35
C ILE A 142 11.28 -5.67 13.66
N LYS A 143 10.88 -5.14 14.82
CA LYS A 143 11.24 -5.72 16.11
C LYS A 143 10.66 -7.12 16.31
N ASN A 144 9.45 -7.39 15.84
CA ASN A 144 8.84 -8.73 15.93
C ASN A 144 9.50 -9.74 14.96
N ILE A 145 9.96 -9.29 13.79
CA ILE A 145 10.71 -10.10 12.83
C ILE A 145 12.10 -10.41 13.38
N ASN A 146 12.81 -9.41 13.92
CA ASN A 146 14.16 -9.56 14.46
C ASN A 146 14.18 -10.19 15.87
N GLY A 147 13.08 -10.07 16.62
CA GLY A 147 12.88 -10.68 17.95
C GLY A 147 12.41 -12.13 17.90
N LYS A 148 11.89 -12.60 16.75
CA LYS A 148 11.83 -14.03 16.43
C LYS A 148 13.26 -14.46 16.13
N LYS A 149 13.96 -14.97 17.15
CA LYS A 149 15.25 -15.66 17.03
C LYS A 149 15.27 -16.48 15.74
N ILE A 150 16.17 -16.10 14.84
CA ILE A 150 16.75 -17.06 13.91
C ILE A 150 17.56 -17.99 14.83
N GLU A 151 17.02 -19.15 15.19
CA GLU A 151 17.87 -20.24 15.66
C GLU A 151 18.84 -20.56 14.52
N GLY A 152 20.06 -20.01 14.58
CA GLY A 152 21.07 -20.34 13.58
C GLY A 152 22.18 -19.33 13.30
N PHE A 153 22.25 -18.16 13.93
CA PHE A 153 23.48 -17.37 13.89
C PHE A 153 24.05 -17.22 15.29
N GLN A 154 24.91 -18.18 15.61
CA GLN A 154 25.88 -18.06 16.68
C GLN A 154 26.79 -16.85 16.40
N ASN A 155 27.04 -16.11 17.47
CA ASN A 155 28.03 -15.05 17.57
C ASN A 155 29.35 -15.44 16.90
N GLU A 156 30.02 -14.47 16.30
CA GLU A 156 31.47 -14.33 16.44
C GLU A 156 31.84 -12.84 16.33
N ILE A 157 32.11 -12.29 17.52
CA ILE A 157 33.01 -11.19 17.94
C ILE A 157 33.12 -9.95 17.06
#